data_AF-A0A182Y6C1-F1
#
_entry.id   AF-A0A182Y6C1-F1
#
_cell.length_a   1.000
_cell.length_b   1.000
_cell.length_c   1.000
_cell.angle_alpha   90.00
_cell.angle_beta   90.00
_cell.angle_gamma   90.00
#
_symmetry.space_group_name_H-M   'P 1'
#
loop_
_entity.id
_entity.type
_entity.pdbx_description
1 polymer ?
#
loop_
_entity_poly.entity_id
_entity_poly.type
_entity_poly.pdbx_seq_one_letter_code
_entity_poly.pdbx_strand_id
1 'polypeptide(L)'
;MSSSDSDSDVEMAPKPSTSKVEAKKKGDDAKPKRKRLQDYLDEKAAREVAERAEELLRLRRRRGLADDEEDPQETTFPVINPINFVKNKEIRHNRFKRLQGAKRKEEKAAKKTRKLEGKPSVPQHTIETLREKDETTVTNIEGEDQEEVLNDLANDEFCEYYKKSYTPRVMITFNATPHHVTRQFASLLRRMIPNASTFRRNKTQLKRVCKSAIRENFTDILVVNENRKKPEGLLLIHLPDGPTAHFKISNFKDLKDLKRKETDITTHRPEVILNNFTTRLGLTIGRMLGALFHYDPEFRGRRAVTFHNQRDYIFFRHHLYEFDKNGKRVKLRELGPRFTLKLRSLQVGLYDGKCGDYEWMITNKRHQMENRRRFFL
;
A
#
# COMPACT_ATOMS: atom_id res chain seq x y z
N MET A 1 56.51 42.56 -43.44
CA MET A 1 55.77 41.29 -43.38
C MET A 1 55.49 41.02 -41.91
N SER A 2 54.31 41.44 -41.46
CA SER A 2 53.16 40.59 -41.04
C SER A 2 53.29 40.14 -39.58
N SER A 3 52.75 40.91 -38.63
CA SER A 3 51.39 40.77 -38.01
C SER A 3 51.29 39.49 -37.17
N SER A 4 51.49 39.51 -35.85
CA SER A 4 50.54 39.94 -34.80
C SER A 4 49.10 39.50 -35.07
N ASP A 5 48.66 38.43 -34.39
CA ASP A 5 47.42 38.48 -33.63
C ASP A 5 47.42 37.42 -32.53
N SER A 6 47.10 37.94 -31.36
CA SER A 6 46.85 37.35 -30.05
C SER A 6 45.50 36.64 -30.02
N ASP A 7 45.39 35.53 -29.31
CA ASP A 7 44.08 35.13 -28.79
C ASP A 7 44.20 34.63 -27.35
N SER A 8 43.33 35.18 -26.52
CA SER A 8 43.26 35.04 -25.07
C SER A 8 42.10 34.11 -24.71
N ASP A 9 42.40 32.99 -24.07
CA ASP A 9 41.37 32.08 -23.54
C ASP A 9 40.69 32.69 -22.30
N VAL A 10 39.42 33.07 -22.45
CA VAL A 10 38.48 33.46 -21.39
C VAL A 10 37.48 32.32 -21.16
N GLU A 11 37.18 32.06 -19.88
CA GLU A 11 36.25 31.04 -19.36
C GLU A 11 34.91 30.92 -20.10
N MET A 12 34.40 29.68 -20.26
CA MET A 12 32.97 29.47 -20.52
C MET A 12 32.44 28.17 -19.88
N ALA A 13 31.47 28.35 -18.98
CA ALA A 13 30.70 27.31 -18.30
C ALA A 13 30.00 26.32 -19.27
N PRO A 14 29.75 25.06 -18.83
CA PRO A 14 29.22 24.02 -19.70
C PRO A 14 27.75 24.27 -20.08
N LYS A 15 27.49 24.34 -21.39
CA LYS A 15 26.14 24.37 -21.98
C LYS A 15 25.47 23.00 -21.90
N PRO A 16 24.16 22.91 -21.63
CA PRO A 16 23.44 21.66 -21.53
C PRO A 16 23.25 20.98 -22.89
N SER A 17 23.60 19.69 -22.95
CA SER A 17 23.49 18.81 -24.11
C SER A 17 22.05 18.62 -24.55
N THR A 18 21.76 18.98 -25.79
CA THR A 18 20.53 18.68 -26.50
C THR A 18 20.47 17.21 -26.88
N SER A 19 19.90 16.35 -26.04
CA SER A 19 19.38 15.05 -26.47
C SER A 19 17.88 15.16 -26.67
N LYS A 20 17.46 15.33 -27.94
CA LYS A 20 16.08 15.20 -28.38
C LYS A 20 15.55 13.82 -27.99
N VAL A 21 14.71 13.76 -26.97
CA VAL A 21 13.87 12.59 -26.72
C VAL A 21 12.73 12.64 -27.74
N GLU A 22 12.85 11.82 -28.79
CA GLU A 22 11.75 11.52 -29.70
C GLU A 22 10.59 10.90 -28.93
N ALA A 23 9.59 11.72 -28.60
CA ALA A 23 8.29 11.24 -28.18
C ALA A 23 7.62 10.53 -29.37
N LYS A 24 7.74 9.20 -29.44
CA LYS A 24 6.88 8.36 -30.27
C LYS A 24 5.41 8.59 -29.86
N LYS A 25 4.73 9.47 -30.60
CA LYS A 25 3.27 9.59 -30.67
C LYS A 25 2.69 8.22 -31.05
N LYS A 26 2.20 7.45 -30.08
CA LYS A 26 1.19 6.44 -30.37
C LYS A 26 -0.12 7.19 -30.60
N GLY A 27 -0.50 7.30 -31.88
CA GLY A 27 -1.81 7.77 -32.29
C GLY A 27 -2.88 6.79 -31.82
N ASP A 28 -3.49 7.09 -30.68
CA ASP A 28 -4.93 6.96 -30.57
C ASP A 28 -5.49 8.31 -31.04
N ASP A 29 -5.65 8.47 -32.36
CA ASP A 29 -6.49 9.53 -32.95
C ASP A 29 -7.97 9.21 -32.67
N ALA A 30 -8.34 9.21 -31.40
CA ALA A 30 -9.71 9.47 -31.04
C ALA A 30 -9.96 10.95 -31.39
N LYS A 31 -10.51 11.19 -32.59
CA LYS A 31 -10.96 12.53 -33.04
C LYS A 31 -11.57 13.25 -31.84
N PRO A 32 -11.13 14.48 -31.51
CA PRO A 32 -11.67 15.21 -30.38
C PRO A 32 -13.18 15.27 -30.58
N LYS A 33 -13.95 14.69 -29.65
CA LYS A 33 -15.41 14.78 -29.71
C LYS A 33 -15.75 16.26 -29.84
N ARG A 34 -16.47 16.63 -30.91
CA ARG A 34 -16.90 18.02 -31.14
C ARG A 34 -17.54 18.52 -29.85
N LYS A 35 -16.90 19.51 -29.21
CA LYS A 35 -17.46 20.26 -28.09
C LYS A 35 -18.84 20.76 -28.51
N ARG A 36 -19.84 20.59 -27.65
CA ARG A 36 -21.17 21.14 -27.92
C ARG A 36 -21.07 22.67 -27.91
N LEU A 37 -21.97 23.36 -28.61
CA LEU A 37 -22.02 24.83 -28.60
C LEU A 37 -22.05 25.38 -27.16
N GLN A 38 -22.74 24.69 -26.27
CA GLN A 38 -22.79 25.00 -24.84
C GLN A 38 -21.41 25.00 -24.16
N ASP A 39 -20.51 24.10 -24.56
CA ASP A 39 -19.17 24.02 -23.96
C ASP A 39 -18.31 25.23 -24.34
N TYR A 40 -18.48 25.75 -25.57
CA TYR A 40 -17.81 26.98 -26.02
C TYR A 40 -18.35 28.23 -25.31
N LEU A 41 -19.67 28.30 -25.12
CA LEU A 41 -20.31 29.38 -24.36
C LEU A 41 -19.87 29.37 -22.89
N ASP A 42 -19.83 28.19 -22.27
CA ASP A 42 -19.34 28.01 -20.90
C ASP A 42 -17.85 28.39 -20.75
N GLU A 43 -17.02 28.09 -21.75
CA GLU A 43 -15.59 28.42 -21.76
C GLU A 43 -15.35 29.93 -21.96
N LYS A 44 -16.14 30.56 -22.82
CA LYS A 44 -16.14 32.02 -23.00
C LYS A 44 -16.58 32.75 -21.73
N ALA A 45 -17.68 32.29 -21.12
CA ALA A 45 -18.17 32.86 -19.86
C ALA A 45 -17.15 32.68 -18.71
N ALA A 46 -16.47 31.53 -18.65
CA ALA A 46 -15.42 31.30 -17.65
C ALA A 46 -14.20 32.23 -17.85
N ARG A 47 -13.81 32.51 -19.09
CA ARG A 47 -12.74 33.49 -19.40
C ARG A 47 -13.13 34.90 -18.99
N GLU A 48 -14.33 35.33 -19.34
CA GLU A 48 -14.81 36.68 -19.02
C GLU A 48 -14.92 36.90 -17.50
N VAL A 49 -15.32 35.88 -16.74
CA VAL A 49 -15.32 35.91 -15.28
C VAL A 49 -13.90 35.96 -14.71
N ALA A 50 -12.95 35.21 -15.30
CA ALA A 50 -11.55 35.24 -14.86
C ALA A 50 -10.89 36.61 -15.13
N GLU A 51 -11.15 37.20 -16.31
CA GLU A 51 -10.66 38.52 -16.70
C GLU A 51 -11.23 39.63 -15.81
N ARG A 52 -12.54 39.58 -15.49
CA ARG A 52 -13.16 40.49 -14.50
C ARG A 52 -12.56 40.35 -13.10
N ALA A 53 -12.29 39.12 -12.67
CA ALA A 53 -11.68 38.86 -11.36
C ALA A 53 -10.24 39.39 -11.30
N GLU A 54 -9.48 39.25 -12.39
CA GLU A 54 -8.13 39.80 -12.53
C GLU A 54 -8.14 41.33 -12.56
N GLU A 55 -9.11 41.95 -13.24
CA GLU A 55 -9.28 43.40 -13.29
C GLU A 55 -9.64 43.97 -11.90
N LEU A 56 -10.51 43.29 -11.15
CA LEU A 56 -10.82 43.65 -9.75
C LEU A 56 -9.59 43.54 -8.85
N LEU A 57 -8.80 42.47 -8.95
CA LEU A 57 -7.53 42.33 -8.23
C LEU A 57 -6.54 43.44 -8.61
N ARG A 58 -6.49 43.83 -9.88
CA ARG A 58 -5.63 44.92 -10.36
C ARG A 58 -6.05 46.28 -9.79
N LEU A 59 -7.37 46.55 -9.71
CA LEU A 59 -7.92 47.72 -9.03
C LEU A 59 -7.59 47.73 -7.53
N ARG A 60 -7.66 46.57 -6.87
CA ARG A 60 -7.30 46.38 -5.45
C ARG A 60 -5.82 46.67 -5.18
N ARG A 61 -4.94 46.11 -6.02
CA ARG A 61 -3.48 46.38 -5.97
C ARG A 61 -3.16 47.84 -6.22
N ARG A 62 -3.90 48.52 -7.11
CA ARG A 62 -3.75 49.97 -7.36
C ARG A 62 -4.14 50.83 -6.15
N ARG A 63 -4.99 50.30 -5.26
CA ARG A 63 -5.37 50.92 -3.98
C ARG A 63 -4.43 50.56 -2.82
N GLY A 64 -3.42 49.72 -3.04
CA GLY A 64 -2.42 49.34 -2.04
C GLY A 64 -2.85 48.26 -1.05
N LEU A 65 -3.98 47.58 -1.28
CA LEU A 65 -4.48 46.48 -0.45
C LEU A 65 -3.84 45.15 -0.87
N ALA A 66 -3.38 44.35 0.10
CA ALA A 66 -2.90 42.99 -0.15
C ALA A 66 -4.07 42.05 -0.51
N ASP A 67 -3.78 40.95 -1.24
CA ASP A 67 -4.81 40.03 -1.73
C ASP A 67 -5.63 39.38 -0.57
N ASP A 68 -5.08 39.35 0.65
CA ASP A 68 -5.67 38.76 1.86
C ASP A 68 -6.30 39.77 2.85
N GLU A 69 -6.23 41.08 2.61
CA GLU A 69 -6.85 42.09 3.49
C GLU A 69 -8.32 42.36 3.13
N GLU A 70 -9.18 42.51 4.15
CA GLU A 70 -10.60 42.85 3.98
C GLU A 70 -10.73 44.31 3.52
N ASP A 71 -11.52 44.57 2.46
CA ASP A 71 -11.67 45.91 1.90
C ASP A 71 -12.54 46.76 2.85
N PRO A 72 -12.03 47.86 3.44
CA PRO A 72 -12.79 48.64 4.45
C PRO A 72 -14.09 49.26 3.93
N GLN A 73 -14.28 49.31 2.61
CA GLN A 73 -15.48 49.84 1.94
C GLN A 73 -16.53 48.76 1.61
N GLU A 74 -16.22 47.47 1.80
CA GLU A 74 -17.16 46.39 1.54
C GLU A 74 -18.06 46.16 2.77
N THR A 75 -19.24 46.77 2.75
CA THR A 75 -20.24 46.61 3.83
C THR A 75 -20.79 45.17 3.82
N THR A 76 -20.28 44.31 4.71
CA THR A 76 -20.82 42.97 4.92
C THR A 76 -21.99 43.03 5.91
N PHE A 77 -23.20 42.78 5.42
CA PHE A 77 -24.37 42.67 6.29
C PHE A 77 -24.33 41.33 7.06
N PRO A 78 -24.55 41.33 8.39
CA PRO A 78 -24.60 40.10 9.15
C PRO A 78 -25.77 39.24 8.65
N VAL A 79 -25.53 37.94 8.46
CA VAL A 79 -26.55 37.00 7.99
C VAL A 79 -27.60 36.81 9.09
N ILE A 80 -28.74 37.49 8.95
CA ILE A 80 -29.86 37.36 9.87
C ILE A 80 -30.42 35.93 9.79
N ASN A 81 -30.39 35.20 10.91
CA ASN A 81 -30.81 33.80 11.09
C ASN A 81 -30.00 32.75 10.29
N PRO A 82 -28.81 32.37 10.78
CA PRO A 82 -28.06 31.25 10.24
C PRO A 82 -28.88 29.96 10.27
N ILE A 83 -28.63 29.05 9.32
CA ILE A 83 -29.37 27.79 9.17
C ILE A 83 -29.48 27.00 10.47
N ASN A 84 -28.45 27.06 11.32
CA ASN A 84 -28.38 26.33 12.59
C ASN A 84 -29.42 26.80 13.61
N PHE A 85 -29.89 28.04 13.52
CA PHE A 85 -30.86 28.62 14.45
C PHE A 85 -32.33 28.38 14.05
N VAL A 86 -32.59 27.83 12.86
CA VAL A 86 -33.95 27.50 12.40
C VAL A 86 -34.44 26.28 13.18
N LYS A 87 -35.36 26.44 14.14
CA LYS A 87 -35.88 25.33 14.97
C LYS A 87 -36.67 24.28 14.17
N ASN A 88 -37.43 24.70 13.15
CA ASN A 88 -38.21 23.79 12.31
C ASN A 88 -37.29 22.93 11.41
N LYS A 89 -37.36 21.61 11.58
CA LYS A 89 -36.54 20.62 10.86
C LYS A 89 -36.71 20.67 9.35
N GLU A 90 -37.94 20.82 8.85
CA GLU A 90 -38.23 20.80 7.40
C GLU A 90 -37.66 22.04 6.72
N ILE A 91 -37.90 23.21 7.32
CA ILE A 91 -37.39 24.49 6.82
C ILE A 91 -35.85 24.49 6.85
N ARG A 92 -35.25 23.98 7.94
CA ARG A 92 -33.79 23.85 8.07
C ARG A 92 -33.20 22.95 7.00
N HIS A 93 -33.80 21.77 6.78
CA HIS A 93 -33.35 20.80 5.78
C HIS A 93 -33.45 21.34 4.35
N ASN A 94 -34.56 22.01 4.02
CA ASN A 94 -34.77 22.60 2.70
C ASN A 94 -33.76 23.73 2.43
N ARG A 95 -33.54 24.62 3.42
CA ARG A 95 -32.48 25.65 3.32
C ARG A 95 -31.10 25.02 3.17
N PHE A 96 -30.77 23.98 3.94
CA PHE A 96 -29.47 23.29 3.87
C PHE A 96 -29.24 22.64 2.50
N LYS A 97 -30.25 21.98 1.93
CA LYS A 97 -30.19 21.44 0.57
C LYS A 97 -29.95 22.52 -0.48
N ARG A 98 -30.61 23.68 -0.35
CA ARG A 98 -30.41 24.82 -1.26
C ARG A 98 -28.98 25.36 -1.17
N LEU A 99 -28.46 25.52 0.04
CA LEU A 99 -27.08 25.98 0.29
C LEU A 99 -26.05 24.99 -0.27
N GLN A 100 -26.22 23.69 -0.04
CA GLN A 100 -25.39 22.64 -0.64
C GLN A 100 -25.45 22.65 -2.18
N GLY A 101 -26.63 22.88 -2.75
CA GLY A 101 -26.81 23.02 -4.20
C GLY A 101 -26.05 24.21 -4.78
N ALA A 102 -26.13 25.38 -4.13
CA ALA A 102 -25.39 26.58 -4.52
C ALA A 102 -23.88 26.37 -4.41
N LYS A 103 -23.40 25.86 -3.27
CA LYS A 103 -21.98 25.55 -3.03
C LYS A 103 -21.40 24.60 -4.08
N ARG A 104 -22.13 23.53 -4.45
CA ARG A 104 -21.70 22.60 -5.51
C ARG A 104 -21.62 23.25 -6.90
N LYS A 105 -22.49 24.21 -7.21
CA LYS A 105 -22.44 24.95 -8.49
C LYS A 105 -21.22 25.86 -8.53
N GLU A 106 -20.97 26.57 -7.43
CA GLU A 106 -19.80 27.44 -7.25
C GLU A 106 -18.49 26.65 -7.31
N GLU A 107 -18.36 25.54 -6.57
CA GLU A 107 -17.19 24.64 -6.62
C GLU A 107 -16.93 24.11 -8.05
N LYS A 108 -17.98 23.82 -8.82
CA LYS A 108 -17.85 23.41 -10.23
C LYS A 108 -17.37 24.56 -11.11
N ALA A 109 -17.87 25.77 -10.91
CA ALA A 109 -17.42 26.96 -11.64
C ALA A 109 -15.94 27.26 -11.33
N ALA A 110 -15.56 27.27 -10.05
CA ALA A 110 -14.18 27.45 -9.60
C ALA A 110 -13.24 26.34 -10.12
N LYS A 111 -13.72 25.10 -10.23
CA LYS A 111 -12.93 24.01 -10.84
C LYS A 111 -12.76 24.18 -12.35
N LYS A 112 -13.73 24.78 -13.06
CA LYS A 112 -13.62 25.10 -14.48
C LYS A 112 -12.61 26.23 -14.70
N THR A 113 -12.68 27.32 -13.93
CA THR A 113 -11.73 28.43 -14.01
C THR A 113 -10.31 27.96 -13.70
N ARG A 114 -10.10 27.20 -12.61
CA ARG A 114 -8.78 26.65 -12.26
C ARG A 114 -8.18 25.75 -13.34
N LYS A 115 -9.01 24.96 -14.02
CA LYS A 115 -8.56 24.12 -15.15
C LYS A 115 -8.14 24.95 -16.36
N LEU A 116 -8.83 26.05 -16.61
CA LEU A 116 -8.52 26.97 -17.71
C LEU A 116 -7.21 27.72 -17.44
N GLU A 117 -6.97 28.13 -16.19
CA GLU A 117 -5.74 28.78 -15.72
C GLU A 117 -4.55 27.82 -15.59
N GLY A 118 -4.75 26.50 -15.76
CA GLY A 118 -3.68 25.50 -15.67
C GLY A 118 -3.10 25.30 -14.26
N LYS A 119 -3.68 25.91 -13.21
CA LYS A 119 -3.21 25.77 -11.83
C LYS A 119 -3.38 24.31 -11.35
N PRO A 120 -2.30 23.67 -10.84
CA PRO A 120 -2.38 22.29 -10.34
C PRO A 120 -3.34 22.20 -9.16
N SER A 121 -3.95 21.03 -8.97
CA SER A 121 -4.83 20.81 -7.82
C SER A 121 -4.04 20.81 -6.53
N VAL A 122 -4.60 21.43 -5.49
CA VAL A 122 -4.14 21.20 -4.11
C VAL A 122 -4.07 19.69 -3.85
N PRO A 123 -2.97 19.17 -3.28
CA PRO A 123 -2.84 17.77 -2.93
C PRO A 123 -3.99 17.31 -2.05
N GLN A 124 -4.56 16.16 -2.35
CA GLN A 124 -5.65 15.63 -1.54
C GLN A 124 -5.08 15.06 -0.24
N HIS A 125 -5.63 15.49 0.89
CA HIS A 125 -5.34 14.91 2.19
C HIS A 125 -5.91 13.49 2.26
N THR A 126 -5.09 12.50 1.92
CA THR A 126 -5.40 11.09 2.13
C THR A 126 -4.86 10.62 3.48
N ILE A 127 -5.35 9.48 3.98
CA ILE A 127 -4.84 8.87 5.21
C ILE A 127 -3.34 8.54 5.09
N GLU A 128 -2.87 8.18 3.89
CA GLU A 128 -1.44 7.92 3.65
C GLU A 128 -0.62 9.22 3.70
N THR A 129 -1.13 10.29 3.09
CA THR A 129 -0.47 11.62 3.10
C THR A 129 -0.41 12.22 4.50
N LEU A 130 -1.43 11.96 5.32
CA LEU A 130 -1.52 12.43 6.71
C LEU A 130 -1.02 11.37 7.71
N ARG A 131 -0.29 10.35 7.27
CA ARG A 131 0.28 9.33 8.16
C ARG A 131 1.20 10.01 9.17
N GLU A 132 1.08 9.59 10.43
CA GLU A 132 2.02 10.01 11.48
C GLU A 132 3.41 9.48 11.11
N LYS A 133 4.41 10.36 11.09
CA LYS A 133 5.79 9.95 10.82
C LYS A 133 6.26 9.07 11.97
N ASP A 134 6.66 7.84 11.66
CA ASP A 134 7.22 6.90 12.63
C ASP A 134 8.75 6.91 12.48
N GLU A 135 9.46 7.07 13.58
CA GLU A 135 10.92 7.09 13.68
C GLU A 135 11.55 5.80 13.15
N THR A 136 10.82 4.68 13.25
CA THR A 136 11.29 3.37 12.78
C THR A 136 11.09 3.14 11.28
N THR A 137 10.55 4.12 10.55
CA THR A 137 10.31 4.01 9.10
C THR A 137 11.62 4.12 8.33
N VAL A 138 11.92 3.09 7.56
CA VAL A 138 13.06 3.03 6.65
C VAL A 138 12.57 3.44 5.26
N THR A 139 13.01 4.59 4.78
CA THR A 139 12.67 5.10 3.44
C THR A 139 13.59 4.49 2.39
N ASN A 140 14.90 4.44 2.67
CA ASN A 140 15.91 3.88 1.78
C ASN A 140 16.80 2.91 2.58
N ILE A 141 16.80 1.64 2.21
CA ILE A 141 17.61 0.62 2.90
C ILE A 141 19.12 0.83 2.65
N GLU A 142 19.48 1.46 1.53
CA GLU A 142 20.88 1.68 1.08
C GLU A 142 21.44 3.06 1.48
N GLY A 143 20.75 3.82 2.36
CA GLY A 143 21.25 5.11 2.84
C GLY A 143 22.35 4.95 3.90
N GLU A 144 23.35 5.84 3.90
CA GLU A 144 24.45 5.86 4.89
C GLU A 144 23.93 5.99 6.33
N ASP A 145 22.81 6.70 6.53
CA ASP A 145 22.15 6.88 7.83
C ASP A 145 21.47 5.62 8.39
N GLN A 146 21.52 4.49 7.67
CA GLN A 146 20.77 3.26 7.97
C GLN A 146 21.66 2.01 8.17
N GLU A 147 22.95 2.19 8.43
CA GLU A 147 23.92 1.11 8.65
C GLU A 147 23.47 0.12 9.76
N GLU A 148 22.87 0.61 10.84
CA GLU A 148 22.33 -0.24 11.90
C GLU A 148 21.25 -1.21 11.39
N VAL A 149 20.35 -0.74 10.53
CA VAL A 149 19.27 -1.58 9.98
C VAL A 149 19.88 -2.65 9.07
N LEU A 150 20.88 -2.30 8.27
CA LEU A 150 21.59 -3.28 7.44
C LEU A 150 22.30 -4.34 8.31
N ASN A 151 22.92 -3.91 9.41
CA ASN A 151 23.56 -4.82 10.36
C ASN A 151 22.54 -5.74 11.05
N ASP A 152 21.37 -5.21 11.44
CA ASP A 152 20.26 -5.99 11.99
C ASP A 152 19.80 -7.05 10.96
N LEU A 153 19.58 -6.66 9.70
CA LEU A 153 19.13 -7.56 8.64
C LEU A 153 20.20 -8.58 8.20
N ALA A 154 21.48 -8.29 8.45
CA ALA A 154 22.59 -9.18 8.14
C ALA A 154 22.84 -10.21 9.25
N ASN A 155 22.34 -9.98 10.46
CA ASN A 155 22.52 -10.86 11.62
C ASN A 155 21.21 -11.42 12.17
N ASP A 156 20.09 -11.16 11.51
CA ASP A 156 18.79 -11.69 11.89
C ASP A 156 18.68 -13.21 11.72
N GLU A 157 17.63 -13.79 12.29
CA GLU A 157 17.37 -15.23 12.23
C GLU A 157 17.14 -15.74 10.81
N PHE A 158 16.78 -14.86 9.87
CA PHE A 158 16.52 -15.19 8.47
C PHE A 158 17.75 -15.04 7.57
N CYS A 159 18.90 -14.60 8.10
CA CYS A 159 20.09 -14.30 7.34
C CYS A 159 20.56 -15.50 6.50
N GLU A 160 20.54 -16.70 7.07
CA GLU A 160 20.93 -17.95 6.38
C GLU A 160 20.05 -18.24 5.16
N TYR A 161 18.75 -17.96 5.26
CA TYR A 161 17.81 -18.09 4.15
C TYR A 161 18.13 -17.09 3.03
N TYR A 162 18.38 -15.82 3.38
CA TYR A 162 18.69 -14.77 2.40
C TYR A 162 20.08 -14.93 1.77
N LYS A 163 21.02 -15.58 2.48
CA LYS A 163 22.30 -16.08 1.93
C LYS A 163 22.13 -17.32 1.05
N LYS A 164 20.91 -17.88 0.94
CA LYS A 164 20.56 -19.06 0.11
C LYS A 164 21.32 -20.32 0.53
N SER A 165 21.61 -20.45 1.83
CA SER A 165 22.38 -21.58 2.37
C SER A 165 21.58 -22.89 2.42
N TYR A 166 20.27 -22.80 2.63
CA TYR A 166 19.37 -23.95 2.70
C TYR A 166 18.08 -23.71 1.93
N THR A 167 17.42 -24.80 1.52
CA THR A 167 16.09 -24.72 0.89
C THR A 167 14.99 -24.75 1.96
N PRO A 168 14.04 -23.80 1.97
CA PRO A 168 12.99 -23.77 2.97
C PRO A 168 12.11 -25.01 2.88
N ARG A 169 11.73 -25.54 4.04
CA ARG A 169 10.82 -26.69 4.21
C ARG A 169 9.79 -26.32 5.25
N VAL A 170 8.54 -26.22 4.83
CA VAL A 170 7.46 -25.67 5.66
C VAL A 170 6.52 -26.77 6.13
N MET A 171 6.34 -26.89 7.45
CA MET A 171 5.37 -27.78 8.06
C MET A 171 4.05 -27.04 8.30
N ILE A 172 2.96 -27.47 7.66
CA ILE A 172 1.63 -26.90 7.89
C ILE A 172 0.85 -27.83 8.82
N THR A 173 0.37 -27.30 9.93
CA THR A 173 -0.45 -28.02 10.92
C THR A 173 -1.66 -27.20 11.33
N PHE A 174 -2.52 -27.77 12.15
CA PHE A 174 -3.78 -27.14 12.56
C PHE A 174 -4.11 -27.46 14.02
N ASN A 175 -5.25 -26.94 14.48
CA ASN A 175 -5.85 -27.34 15.75
C ASN A 175 -6.10 -28.86 15.82
N ALA A 176 -6.46 -29.37 17.01
CA ALA A 176 -6.62 -30.80 17.22
C ALA A 176 -7.70 -31.45 16.32
N THR A 177 -8.77 -30.72 16.02
CA THR A 177 -9.95 -31.21 15.31
C THR A 177 -10.41 -30.18 14.27
N PRO A 178 -9.72 -30.05 13.12
CA PRO A 178 -10.01 -29.02 12.14
C PRO A 178 -11.27 -29.33 11.33
N HIS A 179 -12.09 -28.30 11.13
CA HIS A 179 -13.19 -28.32 10.20
C HIS A 179 -12.70 -28.45 8.74
N HIS A 180 -13.58 -28.91 7.85
CA HIS A 180 -13.20 -29.16 6.45
C HIS A 180 -12.69 -27.90 5.73
N VAL A 181 -13.26 -26.73 6.04
CA VAL A 181 -12.84 -25.43 5.47
C VAL A 181 -11.39 -25.11 5.84
N THR A 182 -11.01 -25.34 7.09
CA THR A 182 -9.64 -25.13 7.59
C THR A 182 -8.66 -26.11 6.96
N ARG A 183 -9.07 -27.39 6.79
CA ARG A 183 -8.28 -28.39 6.06
C ARG A 183 -8.07 -28.01 4.60
N GLN A 184 -9.10 -27.50 3.94
CA GLN A 184 -9.02 -27.03 2.57
C GLN A 184 -8.09 -25.82 2.46
N PHE A 185 -8.19 -24.85 3.39
CA PHE A 185 -7.26 -23.72 3.46
C PHE A 185 -5.80 -24.18 3.62
N ALA A 186 -5.53 -25.15 4.49
CA ALA A 186 -4.18 -25.72 4.64
C ALA A 186 -3.69 -26.44 3.36
N SER A 187 -4.57 -27.14 2.64
CA SER A 187 -4.25 -27.75 1.35
C SER A 187 -3.87 -26.70 0.31
N LEU A 188 -4.59 -25.58 0.28
CA LEU A 188 -4.27 -24.47 -0.61
C LEU A 188 -2.94 -23.81 -0.26
N LEU A 189 -2.66 -23.59 1.03
CA LEU A 189 -1.35 -23.11 1.49
C LEU A 189 -0.22 -24.04 1.03
N ARG A 190 -0.40 -25.36 1.16
CA ARG A 190 0.53 -26.38 0.65
C ARG A 190 0.78 -26.26 -0.85
N ARG A 191 -0.25 -25.96 -1.64
CA ARG A 191 -0.12 -25.81 -3.09
C ARG A 191 0.57 -24.50 -3.49
N MET A 192 0.47 -23.46 -2.67
CA MET A 192 1.08 -22.16 -2.92
C MET A 192 2.55 -22.10 -2.51
N ILE A 193 2.89 -22.69 -1.36
CA ILE A 193 4.22 -22.66 -0.78
C ILE A 193 5.01 -23.88 -1.29
N PRO A 194 6.12 -23.69 -2.02
CA PRO A 194 7.00 -24.79 -2.42
C PRO A 194 7.51 -25.57 -1.22
N ASN A 195 7.76 -26.88 -1.37
CA ASN A 195 8.31 -27.74 -0.30
C ASN A 195 7.47 -27.80 1.00
N ALA A 196 6.21 -27.38 0.95
CA ALA A 196 5.31 -27.45 2.09
C ALA A 196 4.66 -28.82 2.24
N SER A 197 4.51 -29.27 3.49
CA SER A 197 3.85 -30.54 3.83
C SER A 197 2.84 -30.34 4.95
N THR A 198 1.65 -30.93 4.80
CA THR A 198 0.55 -30.80 5.78
C THR A 198 0.50 -32.00 6.71
N PHE A 199 0.51 -31.77 8.03
CA PHE A 199 0.48 -32.82 9.04
C PHE A 199 -0.68 -32.64 10.02
N ARG A 200 -1.23 -33.76 10.49
CA ARG A 200 -2.23 -33.76 11.56
C ARG A 200 -1.53 -33.80 12.91
N ARG A 201 -1.89 -32.86 13.79
CA ARG A 201 -1.27 -32.74 15.12
C ARG A 201 -1.69 -33.83 16.12
N ASN A 202 -2.82 -34.52 15.88
CA ASN A 202 -3.34 -35.59 16.75
C ASN A 202 -3.30 -35.25 18.26
N LYS A 203 -3.78 -34.05 18.64
CA LYS A 203 -3.77 -33.51 20.03
C LYS A 203 -2.38 -33.33 20.67
N THR A 204 -1.29 -33.45 19.91
CA THR A 204 0.07 -33.18 20.38
C THR A 204 0.27 -31.72 20.74
N GLN A 205 0.97 -31.44 21.84
CA GLN A 205 1.33 -30.09 22.24
C GLN A 205 2.28 -29.45 21.23
N LEU A 206 2.10 -28.16 20.96
CA LEU A 206 2.89 -27.45 19.93
C LEU A 206 4.40 -27.46 20.23
N LYS A 207 4.81 -27.37 21.50
CA LYS A 207 6.23 -27.50 21.90
C LYS A 207 6.86 -28.83 21.45
N ARG A 208 6.10 -29.94 21.50
CA ARG A 208 6.58 -31.25 21.02
C ARG A 208 6.64 -31.29 19.48
N VAL A 209 5.66 -30.68 18.82
CA VAL A 209 5.67 -30.55 17.35
C VAL A 209 6.90 -29.77 16.87
N CYS A 210 7.27 -28.68 17.56
CA CYS A 210 8.48 -27.92 17.25
C CYS A 210 9.73 -28.80 17.35
N LYS A 211 9.88 -29.56 18.44
CA LYS A 211 11.00 -30.50 18.62
C LYS A 211 11.05 -31.58 17.52
N SER A 212 9.91 -32.12 17.12
CA SER A 212 9.83 -33.09 16.02
C SER A 212 10.19 -32.45 14.67
N ALA A 213 9.70 -31.24 14.41
CA ALA A 213 9.96 -30.53 13.17
C ALA A 213 11.44 -30.15 13.02
N ILE A 214 12.10 -29.74 14.12
CA ILE A 214 13.55 -29.51 14.16
C ILE A 214 14.30 -30.80 13.82
N ARG A 215 13.91 -31.94 14.41
CA ARG A 215 14.52 -33.25 14.12
C ARG A 215 14.37 -33.67 12.66
N GLU A 216 13.25 -33.31 12.02
CA GLU A 216 12.95 -33.60 10.63
C GLU A 216 13.50 -32.55 9.65
N ASN A 217 14.28 -31.57 10.14
CA ASN A 217 14.87 -30.47 9.38
C ASN A 217 13.82 -29.63 8.61
N PHE A 218 12.73 -29.27 9.29
CA PHE A 218 11.84 -28.20 8.84
C PHE A 218 12.37 -26.84 9.27
N THR A 219 12.17 -25.84 8.43
CA THR A 219 12.65 -24.47 8.64
C THR A 219 11.56 -23.61 9.27
N ASP A 220 10.30 -23.90 8.96
CA ASP A 220 9.17 -23.11 9.44
C ASP A 220 7.97 -23.99 9.74
N ILE A 221 7.18 -23.60 10.75
CA ILE A 221 5.89 -24.19 11.06
C ILE A 221 4.80 -23.15 10.89
N LEU A 222 3.78 -23.51 10.10
CA LEU A 222 2.52 -22.78 9.99
C LEU A 222 1.44 -23.53 10.76
N VAL A 223 0.88 -22.93 11.81
CA VAL A 223 -0.25 -23.49 12.56
C VAL A 223 -1.50 -22.68 12.24
N VAL A 224 -2.46 -23.32 11.57
CA VAL A 224 -3.76 -22.71 11.28
C VAL A 224 -4.72 -22.98 12.43
N ASN A 225 -5.25 -21.92 13.02
CA ASN A 225 -6.31 -21.99 14.01
C ASN A 225 -7.66 -21.60 13.40
N GLU A 226 -8.73 -22.19 13.92
CA GLU A 226 -10.09 -21.96 13.45
C GLU A 226 -10.98 -21.48 14.59
N ASN A 227 -12.01 -20.71 14.22
CA ASN A 227 -13.09 -20.33 15.09
C ASN A 227 -14.39 -20.36 14.29
N ARG A 228 -15.48 -20.82 14.92
CA ARG A 228 -16.81 -20.94 14.27
C ARG A 228 -16.72 -21.59 12.88
N LYS A 229 -15.93 -22.68 12.76
CA LYS A 229 -15.73 -23.47 11.54
C LYS A 229 -15.05 -22.73 10.37
N LYS A 230 -14.38 -21.60 10.64
CA LYS A 230 -13.63 -20.79 9.67
C LYS A 230 -12.20 -20.53 10.17
N PRO A 231 -11.20 -20.43 9.27
CA PRO A 231 -9.84 -20.07 9.65
C PRO A 231 -9.81 -18.64 10.21
N GLU A 232 -9.25 -18.47 11.41
CA GLU A 232 -9.13 -17.16 12.09
C GLU A 232 -7.70 -16.85 12.53
N GLY A 233 -6.89 -17.85 12.87
CA GLY A 233 -5.52 -17.62 13.34
C GLY A 233 -4.49 -18.27 12.44
N LEU A 234 -3.35 -17.62 12.25
CA LEU A 234 -2.16 -18.18 11.65
C LEU A 234 -0.99 -17.91 12.57
N LEU A 235 -0.35 -18.97 13.06
CA LEU A 235 0.91 -18.85 13.79
C LEU A 235 2.03 -19.28 12.84
N LEU A 236 3.01 -18.41 12.65
CA LEU A 236 4.23 -18.69 11.92
C LEU A 236 5.37 -18.77 12.93
N ILE A 237 6.09 -19.89 12.95
CA ILE A 237 7.22 -20.13 13.84
C ILE A 237 8.40 -20.45 12.95
N HIS A 238 9.46 -19.67 13.06
CA HIS A 238 10.73 -19.99 12.44
C HIS A 238 11.52 -20.96 13.33
N LEU A 239 12.19 -21.95 12.75
CA LEU A 239 12.97 -22.97 13.45
C LEU A 239 14.45 -22.83 13.07
N PRO A 240 15.40 -23.23 13.93
CA PRO A 240 15.22 -23.97 15.19
C PRO A 240 14.91 -23.11 16.41
N ASP A 241 15.45 -21.89 16.46
CA ASP A 241 15.32 -21.00 17.61
C ASP A 241 14.31 -19.88 17.36
N GLY A 242 13.88 -19.73 16.12
CA GLY A 242 13.43 -18.48 15.52
C GLY A 242 12.17 -17.83 16.11
N PRO A 243 11.88 -16.59 15.70
CA PRO A 243 10.78 -15.82 16.25
C PRO A 243 9.42 -16.43 15.85
N THR A 244 8.42 -16.11 16.66
CA THR A 244 7.04 -16.60 16.50
C THR A 244 6.08 -15.44 16.26
N ALA A 245 5.53 -15.36 15.05
CA ALA A 245 4.53 -14.37 14.68
C ALA A 245 3.11 -14.95 14.71
N HIS A 246 2.23 -14.28 15.44
CA HIS A 246 0.81 -14.61 15.51
C HIS A 246 0.00 -13.61 14.70
N PHE A 247 -0.69 -14.10 13.67
CA PHE A 247 -1.58 -13.32 12.82
C PHE A 247 -3.04 -13.71 13.04
N LYS A 248 -3.91 -12.71 12.99
CA LYS A 248 -5.33 -12.92 12.75
C LYS A 248 -5.59 -12.93 11.25
N ILE A 249 -6.19 -14.01 10.77
CA ILE A 249 -6.77 -14.14 9.45
C ILE A 249 -8.16 -13.49 9.44
N SER A 250 -8.48 -12.75 8.40
CA SER A 250 -9.80 -12.19 8.15
C SER A 250 -10.09 -12.23 6.64
N ASN A 251 -11.37 -12.08 6.28
CA ASN A 251 -11.83 -12.04 4.88
C ASN A 251 -11.32 -13.20 4.01
N PHE A 252 -11.26 -14.40 4.57
CA PHE A 252 -10.92 -15.60 3.82
C PHE A 252 -11.99 -15.88 2.74
N LYS A 253 -11.54 -15.98 1.49
CA LYS A 253 -12.30 -16.45 0.34
C LYS A 253 -11.60 -17.64 -0.27
N ASP A 254 -12.36 -18.71 -0.43
CA ASP A 254 -11.88 -19.96 -1.00
C ASP A 254 -11.89 -19.90 -2.54
N LEU A 255 -11.28 -20.88 -3.21
CA LEU A 255 -11.26 -20.97 -4.68
C LEU A 255 -12.67 -21.06 -5.26
N LYS A 256 -13.61 -21.70 -4.55
CA LYS A 256 -15.01 -21.79 -4.95
C LYS A 256 -15.66 -20.41 -5.05
N ASP A 257 -15.40 -19.53 -4.09
CA ASP A 257 -15.91 -18.16 -4.08
C ASP A 257 -15.32 -17.33 -5.24
N LEU A 258 -14.11 -17.68 -5.68
CA LEU A 258 -13.40 -17.05 -6.80
C LEU A 258 -13.72 -17.70 -8.15
N LYS A 259 -14.55 -18.75 -8.19
CA LYS A 259 -14.82 -19.58 -9.38
C LYS A 259 -13.54 -20.12 -10.02
N ARG A 260 -12.60 -20.57 -9.19
CA ARG A 260 -11.29 -21.15 -9.60
C ARG A 260 -11.17 -22.60 -9.15
N LYS A 261 -10.22 -23.33 -9.75
CA LYS A 261 -9.94 -24.73 -9.42
C LYS A 261 -8.49 -24.90 -8.96
N GLU A 262 -8.25 -25.87 -8.09
CA GLU A 262 -6.89 -26.15 -7.58
C GLU A 262 -5.94 -26.60 -8.71
N THR A 263 -6.48 -27.24 -9.75
CA THR A 263 -5.76 -27.62 -10.97
C THR A 263 -5.18 -26.44 -11.74
N ASP A 264 -5.74 -25.24 -11.56
CA ASP A 264 -5.24 -24.03 -12.21
C ASP A 264 -3.90 -23.61 -11.61
N ILE A 265 -3.62 -23.99 -10.35
CA ILE A 265 -2.36 -23.73 -9.67
C ILE A 265 -1.32 -24.73 -10.17
N THR A 266 -0.36 -24.27 -10.97
CA THR A 266 0.77 -25.08 -11.43
C THR A 266 1.77 -25.38 -10.30
N THR A 267 2.75 -26.24 -10.55
CA THR A 267 3.75 -26.63 -9.52
C THR A 267 4.94 -25.65 -9.45
N HIS A 268 5.15 -24.82 -10.47
CA HIS A 268 6.27 -23.88 -10.59
C HIS A 268 6.43 -22.96 -9.38
N ARG A 269 7.66 -22.72 -8.94
CA ARG A 269 7.96 -21.82 -7.80
C ARG A 269 7.49 -20.39 -8.11
N PRO A 270 6.62 -19.78 -7.28
CA PRO A 270 6.13 -18.43 -7.54
C PRO A 270 7.15 -17.36 -7.14
N GLU A 271 7.07 -16.20 -7.79
CA GLU A 271 7.69 -14.97 -7.31
C GLU A 271 6.98 -14.46 -6.06
N VAL A 272 7.72 -13.85 -5.13
CA VAL A 272 7.16 -13.26 -3.91
C VAL A 272 7.33 -11.75 -3.95
N ILE A 273 6.22 -11.04 -3.81
CA ILE A 273 6.17 -9.57 -3.81
C ILE A 273 5.77 -9.13 -2.41
N LEU A 274 6.65 -8.37 -1.75
CA LEU A 274 6.43 -7.80 -0.42
C LEU A 274 6.32 -6.28 -0.61
N ASN A 275 5.12 -5.72 -0.40
CA ASN A 275 4.87 -4.29 -0.61
C ASN A 275 4.57 -3.57 0.70
N ASN A 276 5.17 -2.39 0.88
CA ASN A 276 4.94 -1.46 1.99
C ASN A 276 5.27 -2.02 3.39
N PHE A 277 6.30 -2.84 3.50
CA PHE A 277 6.89 -3.22 4.79
C PHE A 277 8.05 -2.27 5.07
N THR A 278 7.76 -1.13 5.66
CA THR A 278 8.72 -0.01 5.73
C THR A 278 9.29 0.22 7.12
N THR A 279 8.57 -0.14 8.18
CA THR A 279 9.09 0.02 9.55
C THR A 279 10.08 -1.11 9.88
N ARG A 280 10.91 -0.96 10.92
CA ARG A 280 11.79 -2.07 11.39
C ARG A 280 10.99 -3.36 11.64
N LEU A 281 9.85 -3.27 12.34
CA LEU A 281 8.93 -4.40 12.53
C LEU A 281 8.37 -4.94 11.20
N GLY A 282 8.01 -4.04 10.30
CA GLY A 282 7.54 -4.35 8.95
C GLY A 282 8.57 -5.17 8.18
N LEU A 283 9.83 -4.76 8.21
CA LEU A 283 10.94 -5.45 7.55
C LEU A 283 11.12 -6.87 8.11
N THR A 284 11.12 -7.03 9.44
CA THR A 284 11.21 -8.36 10.08
C THR A 284 10.06 -9.27 9.64
N ILE A 285 8.82 -8.78 9.68
CA ILE A 285 7.64 -9.54 9.24
C ILE A 285 7.67 -9.83 7.74
N GLY A 286 8.11 -8.88 6.93
CA GLY A 286 8.29 -9.05 5.49
C GLY A 286 9.29 -10.17 5.20
N ARG A 287 10.43 -10.17 5.91
CA ARG A 287 11.46 -11.20 5.80
C ARG A 287 10.97 -12.57 6.22
N MET A 288 10.29 -12.63 7.35
CA MET A 288 9.67 -13.85 7.85
C MET A 288 8.64 -14.45 6.88
N LEU A 289 7.81 -13.62 6.24
CA LEU A 289 6.85 -14.07 5.23
C LEU A 289 7.52 -14.46 3.90
N GLY A 290 8.62 -13.80 3.54
CA GLY A 290 9.44 -14.14 2.38
C GLY A 290 10.14 -15.50 2.53
N ALA A 291 10.70 -15.76 3.71
CA ALA A 291 11.43 -16.99 4.05
C ALA A 291 10.62 -18.28 3.86
N LEU A 292 9.29 -18.20 3.89
CA LEU A 292 8.39 -19.32 3.61
C LEU A 292 8.53 -19.89 2.20
N PHE A 293 8.92 -19.07 1.23
CA PHE A 293 8.96 -19.46 -0.18
C PHE A 293 10.39 -19.74 -0.62
N HIS A 294 10.55 -20.52 -1.69
CA HIS A 294 11.88 -20.71 -2.27
C HIS A 294 12.44 -19.39 -2.81
N TYR A 295 13.70 -19.07 -2.48
CA TYR A 295 14.39 -17.85 -2.92
C TYR A 295 14.67 -17.75 -4.44
N ASP A 296 14.32 -18.78 -5.20
CA ASP A 296 14.61 -18.88 -6.64
C ASP A 296 13.29 -19.18 -7.37
N PRO A 297 12.63 -18.16 -7.94
CA PRO A 297 11.34 -18.30 -8.59
C PRO A 297 11.46 -18.82 -10.03
N GLU A 298 10.44 -19.56 -10.48
CA GLU A 298 10.36 -20.05 -11.85
C GLU A 298 9.46 -19.17 -12.72
N PHE A 299 10.08 -18.26 -13.47
CA PHE A 299 9.38 -17.31 -14.35
C PHE A 299 8.53 -17.99 -15.44
N ARG A 300 8.87 -19.22 -15.85
CA ARG A 300 8.06 -19.99 -16.82
C ARG A 300 6.63 -20.21 -16.33
N GLY A 301 6.45 -20.39 -15.02
CA GLY A 301 5.14 -20.56 -14.41
C GLY A 301 4.31 -19.28 -14.36
N ARG A 302 4.95 -18.10 -14.45
CA ARG A 302 4.35 -16.76 -14.37
C ARG A 302 3.44 -16.57 -13.16
N ARG A 303 3.82 -17.17 -12.03
CA ARG A 303 3.08 -17.10 -10.77
C ARG A 303 3.73 -16.07 -9.86
N ALA A 304 2.92 -15.21 -9.26
CA ALA A 304 3.35 -14.26 -8.25
C ALA A 304 2.43 -14.34 -7.03
N VAL A 305 3.03 -14.50 -5.86
CA VAL A 305 2.41 -14.34 -4.55
C VAL A 305 2.72 -12.95 -4.04
N THR A 306 1.72 -12.25 -3.53
CA THR A 306 1.85 -10.87 -3.08
C THR A 306 1.37 -10.75 -1.65
N PHE A 307 2.19 -10.12 -0.81
CA PHE A 307 1.84 -9.63 0.50
C PHE A 307 1.88 -8.11 0.43
N HIS A 308 0.71 -7.50 0.36
CA HIS A 308 0.59 -6.06 0.32
C HIS A 308 0.17 -5.53 1.68
N ASN A 309 1.07 -4.82 2.36
CA ASN A 309 0.74 -4.14 3.59
C ASN A 309 0.02 -2.82 3.29
N GLN A 310 -1.15 -2.66 3.88
CA GLN A 310 -1.89 -1.41 3.86
C GLN A 310 -2.55 -1.21 5.22
N ARG A 311 -2.07 -0.23 6.00
CA ARG A 311 -2.62 0.13 7.32
C ARG A 311 -2.65 -1.03 8.31
N ASP A 312 -1.54 -1.75 8.41
CA ASP A 312 -1.37 -2.97 9.21
C ASP A 312 -2.24 -4.16 8.80
N TYR A 313 -2.90 -4.08 7.64
CA TYR A 313 -3.53 -5.21 7.00
C TYR A 313 -2.65 -5.71 5.86
N ILE A 314 -2.18 -6.95 6.01
CA ILE A 314 -1.40 -7.62 4.98
C ILE A 314 -2.38 -8.38 4.10
N PHE A 315 -2.59 -7.88 2.89
CA PHE A 315 -3.42 -8.52 1.89
C PHE A 315 -2.60 -9.58 1.16
N PHE A 316 -2.98 -10.85 1.36
CA PHE A 316 -2.41 -11.95 0.60
C PHE A 316 -3.17 -12.15 -0.70
N ARG A 317 -2.47 -12.14 -1.84
CA ARG A 317 -3.05 -12.52 -3.13
C ARG A 317 -2.09 -13.38 -3.93
N HIS A 318 -2.63 -14.31 -4.69
CA HIS A 318 -1.87 -15.17 -5.59
C HIS A 318 -2.37 -14.99 -7.01
N HIS A 319 -1.48 -14.57 -7.90
CA HIS A 319 -1.76 -14.17 -9.26
C HIS A 319 -0.95 -14.99 -10.26
N LEU A 320 -1.55 -15.24 -11.42
CA LEU A 320 -0.86 -15.52 -12.66
C LEU A 320 -0.75 -14.21 -13.42
N TYR A 321 0.44 -13.88 -13.92
CA TYR A 321 0.65 -12.68 -14.70
C TYR A 321 0.91 -12.99 -16.18
N GLU A 322 0.48 -12.08 -17.05
CA GLU A 322 0.76 -12.14 -18.47
C GLU A 322 1.13 -10.74 -18.97
N PHE A 323 2.29 -10.64 -19.61
CA PHE A 323 2.72 -9.41 -20.26
C PHE A 323 2.00 -9.25 -21.59
N ASP A 324 1.53 -8.03 -21.87
CA ASP A 324 1.08 -7.69 -23.22
C ASP A 324 2.24 -7.82 -24.22
N LYS A 325 1.94 -7.96 -25.52
CA LYS A 325 2.95 -8.10 -26.61
C LYS A 325 4.05 -7.03 -26.59
N ASN A 326 3.76 -5.87 -26.02
CA ASN A 326 4.68 -4.73 -25.93
C ASN A 326 5.44 -4.63 -24.58
N GLY A 327 5.21 -5.55 -23.63
CA GLY A 327 5.83 -5.57 -22.30
C GLY A 327 5.40 -4.46 -21.33
N LYS A 328 4.66 -3.43 -21.78
CA LYS A 328 4.34 -2.24 -20.98
C LYS A 328 3.28 -2.44 -19.89
N ARG A 329 2.41 -3.45 -20.06
CA ARG A 329 1.26 -3.69 -19.17
C ARG A 329 1.20 -5.16 -18.81
N VAL A 330 0.82 -5.41 -17.56
CA VAL A 330 0.64 -6.75 -17.02
C VAL A 330 -0.84 -6.99 -16.77
N LYS A 331 -1.36 -8.09 -17.30
CA LYS A 331 -2.68 -8.62 -16.97
C LYS A 331 -2.52 -9.62 -15.84
N LEU A 332 -3.29 -9.41 -14.77
CA LEU A 332 -3.27 -10.29 -13.59
C LEU A 332 -4.54 -11.13 -13.56
N ARG A 333 -4.38 -12.44 -13.41
CA ARG A 333 -5.45 -13.39 -13.16
C ARG A 333 -5.25 -14.01 -11.79
N GLU A 334 -6.20 -13.83 -10.89
CA GLU A 334 -6.14 -14.48 -9.57
C GLU A 334 -6.26 -16.00 -9.66
N LEU A 335 -5.47 -16.67 -8.84
CA LEU A 335 -5.27 -18.12 -8.86
C LEU A 335 -5.58 -18.78 -7.52
N GLY A 336 -5.06 -18.21 -6.42
CA GLY A 336 -5.19 -18.76 -5.07
C GLY A 336 -6.24 -18.05 -4.20
N PRO A 337 -6.41 -18.49 -2.94
CA PRO A 337 -7.34 -17.89 -1.99
C PRO A 337 -7.01 -16.44 -1.69
N ARG A 338 -8.02 -15.67 -1.29
CA ARG A 338 -7.84 -14.32 -0.75
C ARG A 338 -8.01 -14.38 0.76
N PHE A 339 -7.10 -13.74 1.47
CA PHE A 339 -7.30 -13.45 2.89
C PHE A 339 -6.49 -12.21 3.27
N THR A 340 -6.76 -11.71 4.46
CA THR A 340 -6.02 -10.60 5.06
C THR A 340 -5.45 -11.07 6.38
N LEU A 341 -4.16 -10.83 6.60
CA LEU A 341 -3.49 -11.05 7.86
C LEU A 341 -3.39 -9.74 8.61
N LYS A 342 -3.50 -9.81 9.93
CA LYS A 342 -3.20 -8.70 10.84
C LYS A 342 -2.34 -9.24 11.97
N LEU A 343 -1.16 -8.66 12.15
CA LEU A 343 -0.25 -9.06 13.22
C LEU A 343 -0.92 -8.81 14.58
N ARG A 344 -0.83 -9.80 15.47
CA ARG A 344 -1.34 -9.73 16.85
C ARG A 344 -0.20 -9.68 17.85
N SER A 345 0.82 -10.50 17.64
CA SER A 345 2.04 -10.49 18.44
C SER A 345 3.21 -11.03 17.65
N LEU A 346 4.39 -10.55 17.97
CA LEU A 346 5.68 -11.08 17.58
C LEU A 346 6.42 -11.44 18.88
N GLN A 347 6.80 -12.71 18.99
CA GLN A 347 7.51 -13.28 20.12
C GLN A 347 8.95 -13.59 19.69
N VAL A 348 9.90 -13.23 20.55
CA VAL A 348 11.29 -13.63 20.42
C VAL A 348 11.39 -15.10 20.78
N GLY A 349 12.03 -15.87 19.90
CA GLY A 349 12.21 -17.29 20.11
C GLY A 349 11.02 -18.18 19.74
N LEU A 350 11.22 -19.47 19.98
CA LEU A 350 10.21 -20.51 19.79
C LEU A 350 8.91 -20.23 20.57
N TYR A 351 7.82 -20.82 20.07
CA TYR A 351 6.51 -20.69 20.72
C TYR A 351 6.52 -21.09 22.20
N ASP A 352 6.37 -20.08 23.06
CA ASP A 352 6.08 -20.25 24.48
C ASP A 352 4.89 -19.38 24.90
N GLY A 353 3.75 -20.03 25.17
CA GLY A 353 2.54 -19.34 25.61
C GLY A 353 2.50 -18.96 27.09
N LYS A 354 3.50 -19.33 27.91
CA LYS A 354 3.51 -19.01 29.36
C LYS A 354 4.50 -17.92 29.70
N CYS A 355 5.76 -18.10 29.29
CA CYS A 355 6.89 -17.23 29.66
C CYS A 355 7.59 -16.69 28.41
N GLY A 356 6.83 -16.51 27.31
CA GLY A 356 7.37 -16.01 26.07
C GLY A 356 7.66 -14.51 26.13
N ASP A 357 8.85 -14.12 25.68
CA ASP A 357 9.21 -12.71 25.53
C ASP A 357 8.62 -12.15 24.24
N TYR A 358 7.78 -11.12 24.37
CA TYR A 358 7.13 -10.49 23.23
C TYR A 358 7.85 -9.22 22.85
N GLU A 359 8.47 -9.21 21.66
CA GLU A 359 9.02 -8.01 21.04
C GLU A 359 7.90 -7.01 20.74
N TRP A 360 6.78 -7.52 20.20
CA TRP A 360 5.65 -6.68 19.84
C TRP A 360 4.31 -7.35 20.15
N MET A 361 3.36 -6.60 20.73
CA MET A 361 2.00 -7.07 20.94
C MET A 361 0.98 -5.95 20.74
N ILE A 362 -0.04 -6.22 19.94
CA ILE A 362 -1.07 -5.22 19.58
C ILE A 362 -1.87 -4.73 20.80
N THR A 363 -2.06 -5.59 21.82
CA THR A 363 -2.84 -5.26 23.02
C THR A 363 -2.20 -4.13 23.82
N ASN A 364 -0.87 -4.10 23.88
CA ASN A 364 -0.10 -3.09 24.62
C ASN A 364 -0.13 -1.72 23.92
N LYS A 365 -0.55 -1.67 22.66
CA LYS A 365 -0.57 -0.48 21.81
C LYS A 365 -1.98 0.06 21.56
N ARG A 366 -2.97 -0.37 22.36
CA ARG A 366 -4.39 0.01 22.16
C ARG A 366 -4.62 1.52 22.13
N HIS A 367 -3.95 2.28 23.00
CA HIS A 367 -4.05 3.74 23.01
C HIS A 367 -3.39 4.39 21.79
N GLN A 368 -2.26 3.85 21.31
CA GLN A 368 -1.61 4.32 20.08
C GLN A 368 -2.47 4.05 18.84
N MET A 369 -3.35 3.05 18.90
CA MET A 369 -4.34 2.73 17.85
C MET A 369 -5.59 3.61 17.88
N GLU A 370 -5.79 4.45 18.91
CA GLU A 370 -6.86 5.45 18.90
C GLU A 370 -6.59 6.50 17.82
N ASN A 371 -5.32 6.82 17.58
CA ASN A 371 -4.92 7.61 16.43
C ASN A 371 -4.98 6.76 15.15
N ARG A 372 -6.01 6.98 14.33
CA ARG A 372 -6.26 6.26 13.06
C ARG A 372 -5.24 6.57 11.94
N ARG A 373 -4.16 7.29 12.25
CA ARG A 373 -3.10 7.70 11.33
C ARG A 373 -1.74 7.06 11.65
N ARG A 374 -1.64 6.27 12.71
CA ARG A 374 -0.45 5.50 13.07
C ARG A 374 -0.60 4.05 12.62
N PHE A 375 0.46 3.52 12.01
CA PHE A 375 0.53 2.14 11.51
C PHE A 375 1.95 1.60 11.78
N PHE A 376 2.04 0.33 12.18
CA PHE A 376 3.24 -0.28 12.76
C PHE A 376 4.06 -1.13 11.79
N LEU A 377 3.50 -1.54 10.65
CA LEU A 377 4.17 -2.33 9.61
C LEU A 377 4.65 -1.48 8.43
#